data_AF-A0A2N0LSK9-F1
#
_entry.id   AF-A0A2N0LSK9-F1
#
_cell.length_a   1.000
_cell.length_b   1.000
_cell.length_c   1.000
_cell.angle_alpha   90.00
_cell.angle_beta   90.00
_cell.angle_gamma   90.00
#
_symmetry.space_group_name_H-M   'P 1'
#
loop_
_entity.id
_entity.type
_entity.pdbx_description
1 polymer ?
#
loop_
_entity_poly.entity_id
_entity_poly.type
_entity_poly.pdbx_seq_one_letter_code
_entity_poly.pdbx_strand_id
1 'polypeptide(L)'
;MNLSGTGKLWILGTVGAVVGLQLLFASGIAQAHDGISEGQNPWTAWNTNPLPTILLLMVANLYITGLARWKRPSHPVMLWQKLCFFSGLFLLFLVMQSPIDSLSVHLFSFHQIQHLTLRMFGPFLILLGAPLTPMLRGLPRWALLGVVRTIVRNPRARQGYNLITNPVLTTAFFLGVLFLWQLPGPHNAALRNSALHELMHITMLLSGFLFWWLVVDPKPHRSRVHYGLRILYLGLIIIPNTVLGAAITFSDKLIYQAYAEVEQPFNISLMADQQLGAAILWVPGDMMSLLVAGIVMILWYQNEVKEGPVGYPSRQGEDT
;
A
#
# COMPACT_ATOMS: atom_id res chain seq x y z
N MET A 1 -43.57 1.38 16.45
CA MET A 1 -42.96 1.38 15.09
C MET A 1 -42.70 -0.06 14.68
N ASN A 2 -43.58 -0.64 13.87
CA ASN A 2 -43.50 -2.05 13.48
C ASN A 2 -42.69 -2.14 12.17
N LEU A 3 -41.41 -2.47 12.27
CA LEU A 3 -40.55 -2.67 11.10
C LEU A 3 -41.08 -3.86 10.28
N SER A 4 -41.29 -3.65 8.97
CA SER A 4 -41.72 -4.69 8.03
C SER A 4 -40.76 -5.89 8.05
N GLY A 5 -41.25 -7.09 7.70
CA GLY A 5 -40.47 -8.34 7.77
C GLY A 5 -39.14 -8.30 7.00
N THR A 6 -39.05 -7.48 5.95
CA THR A 6 -37.81 -7.23 5.21
C THR A 6 -36.78 -6.42 6.02
N GLY A 7 -37.20 -5.43 6.80
CA GLY A 7 -36.30 -4.63 7.64
C GLY A 7 -35.62 -5.42 8.76
N LYS A 8 -36.32 -6.42 9.34
CA LYS A 8 -35.75 -7.31 10.36
C LYS A 8 -34.70 -8.26 9.78
N LEU A 9 -34.90 -8.78 8.58
CA LEU A 9 -33.92 -9.60 7.84
C LEU A 9 -32.64 -8.83 7.49
N TRP A 10 -32.76 -7.56 7.11
CA TRP A 10 -31.60 -6.70 6.86
C TRP A 10 -30.79 -6.42 8.11
N ILE A 11 -31.45 -6.10 9.23
CA ILE A 11 -30.77 -5.85 10.52
C ILE A 11 -30.08 -7.10 11.05
N LEU A 12 -30.73 -8.27 10.97
CA LEU A 12 -30.12 -9.54 11.36
C LEU A 12 -28.93 -9.92 10.46
N GLY A 13 -29.02 -9.64 9.15
CA GLY A 13 -27.93 -9.86 8.20
C GLY A 13 -26.73 -8.93 8.42
N THR A 14 -26.95 -7.63 8.69
CA THR A 14 -25.86 -6.70 9.00
C THR A 14 -25.24 -6.95 10.36
N VAL A 15 -26.03 -7.29 11.38
CA VAL A 15 -25.49 -7.68 12.69
C VAL A 15 -24.68 -8.97 12.57
N GLY A 16 -25.16 -9.98 11.82
CA GLY A 16 -24.40 -11.20 11.56
C GLY A 16 -23.10 -10.96 10.78
N ALA A 17 -23.11 -10.08 9.79
CA ALA A 17 -21.91 -9.71 9.04
C ALA A 17 -20.90 -8.91 9.88
N VAL A 18 -21.38 -8.00 10.75
CA VAL A 18 -20.52 -7.23 11.67
C VAL A 18 -19.92 -8.13 12.74
N VAL A 19 -20.70 -9.03 13.32
CA VAL A 19 -20.22 -10.01 14.30
C VAL A 19 -19.24 -10.98 13.64
N GLY A 20 -19.55 -11.48 12.44
CA GLY A 20 -18.62 -12.31 11.67
C GLY A 20 -17.31 -11.59 11.33
N LEU A 21 -17.37 -10.31 10.92
CA LEU A 21 -16.19 -9.50 10.65
C LEU A 21 -15.38 -9.24 11.94
N GLN A 22 -16.04 -8.98 13.06
CA GLN A 22 -15.39 -8.80 14.36
C GLN A 22 -14.73 -10.08 14.86
N LEU A 23 -15.39 -11.23 14.72
CA LEU A 23 -14.83 -12.54 15.08
C LEU A 23 -13.64 -12.89 14.19
N LEU A 24 -13.72 -12.62 12.89
CA LEU A 24 -12.59 -12.76 11.97
C LEU A 24 -11.45 -11.81 12.34
N PHE A 25 -11.75 -10.57 12.72
CA PHE A 25 -10.75 -9.59 13.16
C PHE A 25 -10.04 -10.05 14.43
N ALA A 26 -10.81 -10.47 15.43
CA ALA A 26 -10.29 -10.97 16.69
C ALA A 26 -9.49 -12.27 16.52
N SER A 27 -9.95 -13.19 15.67
CA SER A 27 -9.22 -14.42 15.36
C SER A 27 -7.92 -14.14 14.61
N GLY A 28 -7.92 -13.18 13.69
CA GLY A 28 -6.70 -12.80 12.98
C GLY A 28 -5.64 -12.21 13.91
N ILE A 29 -6.04 -11.32 14.82
CA ILE A 29 -5.13 -10.75 15.84
C ILE A 29 -4.54 -11.86 16.72
N ALA A 30 -5.35 -12.86 17.10
CA ALA A 30 -4.91 -13.97 17.92
C ALA A 30 -3.93 -14.91 17.20
N GLN A 31 -4.08 -15.10 15.88
CA GLN A 31 -3.24 -16.00 15.06
C GLN A 31 -2.02 -15.31 14.46
N ALA A 32 -1.91 -13.98 14.57
CA ALA A 32 -0.82 -13.20 13.98
C ALA A 32 0.52 -13.30 14.73
N HIS A 33 0.58 -13.96 15.90
CA HIS A 33 1.75 -13.93 16.80
C HIS A 33 2.59 -15.22 16.80
N ASP A 34 2.18 -16.26 16.08
CA ASP A 34 3.02 -17.46 16.05
C ASP A 34 4.17 -17.22 15.07
N GLY A 35 5.28 -16.71 15.62
CA GLY A 35 6.59 -16.76 14.98
C GLY A 35 7.01 -18.21 14.71
N ILE A 36 8.30 -18.46 14.59
CA ILE A 36 8.78 -19.81 14.34
C ILE A 36 8.84 -20.55 15.69
N SER A 37 8.10 -21.66 15.81
CA SER A 37 8.14 -22.53 17.00
C SER A 37 9.44 -23.34 17.07
N GLU A 38 9.87 -23.72 18.27
CA GLU A 38 11.11 -24.50 18.47
C GLU A 38 11.11 -25.78 17.61
N GLY A 39 12.14 -25.96 16.79
CA GLY A 39 12.30 -27.12 15.90
C GLY A 39 11.48 -27.08 14.59
N GLN A 40 10.65 -26.04 14.39
CA GLN A 40 9.95 -25.84 13.12
C GLN A 40 10.92 -25.35 12.03
N ASN A 41 10.78 -25.88 10.81
CA ASN A 41 11.59 -25.40 9.70
C ASN A 41 11.14 -23.97 9.31
N PRO A 42 12.03 -22.96 9.38
CA PRO A 42 11.70 -21.56 9.10
C PRO A 42 11.05 -21.35 7.74
N TRP A 43 11.46 -22.11 6.71
CA TRP A 43 10.95 -21.98 5.34
C TRP A 43 9.55 -22.57 5.13
N THR A 44 8.98 -23.20 6.16
CA THR A 44 7.65 -23.81 6.14
C THR A 44 6.69 -23.20 7.16
N ALA A 45 7.15 -22.19 7.91
CA ALA A 45 6.34 -21.44 8.86
C ALA A 45 5.43 -20.45 8.11
N TRP A 46 4.32 -20.94 7.55
CA TRP A 46 3.31 -20.08 6.94
C TRP A 46 2.40 -19.48 8.00
N ASN A 47 2.09 -18.19 7.86
CA ASN A 47 1.11 -17.54 8.72
C ASN A 47 -0.30 -18.05 8.37
N THR A 48 -1.06 -18.43 9.40
CA THR A 48 -2.41 -18.99 9.28
C THR A 48 -3.53 -17.96 9.42
N ASN A 49 -3.20 -16.69 9.68
CA ASN A 49 -4.15 -15.59 9.82
C ASN A 49 -4.96 -15.43 8.51
N PRO A 50 -6.28 -15.71 8.52
CA PRO A 50 -7.08 -15.70 7.31
C PRO A 50 -7.43 -14.28 6.84
N LEU A 51 -7.29 -13.25 7.68
CA LEU A 51 -7.76 -11.89 7.37
C LEU A 51 -7.11 -11.29 6.14
N PRO A 52 -5.77 -11.24 6.01
CA PRO A 52 -5.13 -10.63 4.84
C PRO A 52 -5.53 -11.36 3.56
N THR A 53 -5.56 -12.69 3.60
CA THR A 53 -5.95 -13.54 2.47
C THR A 53 -7.39 -13.26 2.04
N ILE A 54 -8.35 -13.23 2.97
CA ILE A 54 -9.75 -12.93 2.66
C ILE A 54 -9.90 -11.53 2.05
N LEU A 55 -9.21 -10.52 2.61
CA LEU A 55 -9.26 -9.14 2.11
C LEU A 55 -8.66 -9.03 0.70
N LEU A 56 -7.52 -9.67 0.44
CA LEU A 56 -6.87 -9.68 -0.88
C LEU A 56 -7.74 -10.40 -1.91
N LEU A 57 -8.34 -11.55 -1.56
CA LEU A 57 -9.27 -12.27 -2.43
C LEU A 57 -10.54 -11.46 -2.72
N MET A 58 -11.06 -10.73 -1.73
CA MET A 58 -12.19 -9.82 -1.92
C MET A 58 -11.84 -8.70 -2.91
N VAL A 59 -10.68 -8.07 -2.76
CA VAL A 59 -10.18 -7.04 -3.68
C VAL A 59 -9.99 -7.59 -5.09
N ALA A 60 -9.40 -8.78 -5.23
CA ALA A 60 -9.24 -9.48 -6.51
C ALA A 60 -10.60 -9.77 -7.17
N ASN A 61 -11.56 -10.30 -6.41
CA ASN A 61 -12.89 -10.62 -6.91
C ASN A 61 -13.65 -9.37 -7.37
N LEU A 62 -13.56 -8.26 -6.62
CA LEU A 62 -14.15 -6.98 -7.03
C LEU A 62 -13.55 -6.49 -8.36
N TYR A 63 -12.23 -6.58 -8.52
CA TYR A 63 -11.55 -6.17 -9.75
C TYR A 63 -11.98 -7.03 -10.95
N ILE A 64 -11.99 -8.37 -10.82
CA ILE A 64 -12.41 -9.32 -11.87
C ILE A 64 -13.88 -9.09 -12.23
N THR A 65 -14.76 -9.01 -11.23
CA THR A 65 -16.19 -8.75 -11.43
C THR A 65 -16.41 -7.41 -12.15
N GLY A 66 -15.63 -6.40 -11.77
CA GLY A 66 -15.62 -5.08 -12.40
C GLY A 66 -15.27 -5.12 -13.88
N LEU A 67 -14.19 -5.85 -14.23
CA LEU A 67 -13.77 -6.07 -15.61
C LEU A 67 -14.82 -6.85 -16.42
N ALA A 68 -15.38 -7.93 -15.86
CA ALA A 68 -16.40 -8.74 -16.52
C ALA A 68 -17.69 -7.96 -16.82
N ARG A 69 -18.07 -7.03 -15.94
CA ARG A 69 -19.21 -6.12 -16.15
C ARG A 69 -18.91 -5.00 -17.15
N TRP A 70 -17.64 -4.79 -17.52
CA TRP A 70 -17.20 -3.69 -18.38
C TRP A 70 -17.19 -4.07 -19.87
N LYS A 71 -18.37 -4.32 -20.46
CA LYS A 71 -18.51 -4.83 -21.84
C LYS A 71 -18.03 -3.90 -22.96
N ARG A 72 -18.11 -2.57 -22.78
CA ARG A 72 -17.71 -1.55 -23.78
C ARG A 72 -16.89 -0.44 -23.12
N PRO A 73 -15.59 -0.65 -22.87
CA PRO A 73 -14.74 0.36 -22.28
C PRO A 73 -14.36 1.46 -23.27
N SER A 74 -14.53 2.73 -22.86
CA SER A 74 -13.94 3.86 -23.59
C SER A 74 -12.42 3.88 -23.47
N HIS A 75 -11.89 3.40 -22.34
CA HIS A 75 -10.46 3.20 -22.10
C HIS A 75 -10.28 1.82 -21.46
N PRO A 76 -9.99 0.76 -22.24
CA PRO A 76 -9.82 -0.58 -21.71
C PRO A 76 -8.60 -0.68 -20.80
N VAL A 77 -8.68 -1.55 -19.80
CA VAL A 77 -7.52 -1.92 -18.98
C VAL A 77 -6.65 -2.88 -19.77
N MET A 78 -5.40 -2.48 -20.00
CA MET A 78 -4.41 -3.23 -20.77
C MET A 78 -3.93 -4.47 -20.01
N LEU A 79 -3.40 -5.47 -20.72
CA LEU A 79 -2.90 -6.70 -20.08
C LEU A 79 -1.82 -6.42 -19.03
N TRP A 80 -0.86 -5.55 -19.34
CA TRP A 80 0.20 -5.19 -18.40
C TRP A 80 -0.36 -4.56 -17.10
N GLN A 81 -1.45 -3.79 -17.18
CA GLN A 81 -2.11 -3.21 -16.00
C GLN A 81 -2.75 -4.30 -15.14
N LYS A 82 -3.41 -5.28 -15.78
CA LYS A 82 -3.96 -6.43 -15.06
C LYS A 82 -2.85 -7.23 -14.37
N LEU A 83 -1.73 -7.47 -15.08
CA LEU A 83 -0.56 -8.14 -14.51
C LEU A 83 0.00 -7.35 -13.33
N CYS A 84 0.21 -6.03 -13.45
CA CYS A 84 0.63 -5.19 -12.33
C CYS A 84 -0.33 -5.30 -11.13
N PHE A 85 -1.64 -5.24 -11.36
CA PHE A 85 -2.63 -5.36 -10.29
C PHE A 85 -2.50 -6.69 -9.53
N PHE A 86 -2.51 -7.81 -10.24
CA PHE A 86 -2.44 -9.13 -9.61
C PHE A 86 -1.06 -9.41 -9.02
N SER A 87 0.03 -8.94 -9.64
CA SER A 87 1.37 -9.02 -9.06
C SER A 87 1.45 -8.24 -7.74
N GLY A 88 0.84 -7.05 -7.68
CA GLY A 88 0.78 -6.27 -6.44
C GLY A 88 0.03 -7.00 -5.32
N LEU A 89 -1.15 -7.56 -5.62
CA LEU A 89 -1.90 -8.38 -4.65
C LEU A 89 -1.13 -9.63 -4.23
N PHE A 90 -0.45 -10.29 -5.18
CA PHE A 90 0.36 -11.48 -4.91
C PHE A 90 1.57 -11.16 -4.03
N LEU A 91 2.26 -10.04 -4.25
CA LEU A 91 3.36 -9.60 -3.38
C LEU A 91 2.86 -9.31 -1.96
N LEU A 92 1.72 -8.63 -1.82
CA LEU A 92 1.10 -8.40 -0.51
C LEU A 92 0.75 -9.72 0.18
N PHE A 93 0.21 -10.69 -0.55
CA PHE A 93 -0.06 -12.04 -0.02
C PHE A 93 1.22 -12.72 0.46
N LEU A 94 2.28 -12.71 -0.36
CA LEU A 94 3.55 -13.34 0.01
C LEU A 94 4.11 -12.74 1.29
N VAL A 95 4.20 -11.42 1.41
CA VAL A 95 4.83 -10.82 2.60
C VAL A 95 3.97 -10.90 3.85
N MET A 96 2.67 -11.21 3.76
CA MET A 96 1.77 -11.33 4.92
C MET A 96 1.40 -12.77 5.29
N GLN A 97 1.68 -13.75 4.42
CA GLN A 97 1.23 -15.13 4.61
C GLN A 97 2.35 -16.16 4.47
N SER A 98 3.38 -15.85 3.66
CA SER A 98 4.53 -16.73 3.52
C SER A 98 5.45 -16.65 4.75
N PRO A 99 6.46 -17.53 4.83
CA PRO A 99 7.49 -17.48 5.87
C PRO A 99 8.18 -16.13 6.06
N ILE A 100 8.08 -15.20 5.11
CA ILE A 100 8.58 -13.83 5.28
C ILE A 100 7.96 -13.16 6.51
N ASP A 101 6.67 -13.40 6.76
CA ASP A 101 5.97 -12.82 7.91
C ASP A 101 6.43 -13.46 9.22
N SER A 102 6.49 -14.80 9.30
CA SER A 102 7.02 -15.46 10.49
C SER A 102 8.48 -15.11 10.75
N LEU A 103 9.31 -14.99 9.71
CA LEU A 103 10.72 -14.57 9.82
C LEU A 103 10.87 -13.09 10.22
N SER A 104 9.90 -12.22 9.94
CA SER A 104 10.01 -10.79 10.25
C SER A 104 9.99 -10.48 11.75
N VAL A 105 9.47 -11.41 12.56
CA VAL A 105 9.51 -11.31 14.03
C VAL A 105 10.90 -11.64 14.57
N HIS A 106 11.70 -12.44 13.85
CA HIS A 106 13.02 -12.89 14.30
C HIS A 106 14.17 -12.11 13.67
N LEU A 107 13.97 -11.60 12.44
CA LEU A 107 15.00 -10.93 11.66
C LEU A 107 14.51 -9.57 11.18
N PHE A 108 15.28 -8.55 11.52
CA PHE A 108 15.09 -7.19 11.04
C PHE A 108 15.19 -7.10 9.52
N SER A 109 16.04 -7.89 8.86
CA SER A 109 16.12 -7.89 7.39
C SER A 109 14.81 -8.32 6.73
N PHE A 110 14.19 -9.41 7.20
CA PHE A 110 12.89 -9.88 6.70
C PHE A 110 11.76 -8.91 7.05
N HIS A 111 11.82 -8.30 8.24
CA HIS A 111 10.95 -7.20 8.61
C HIS A 111 11.02 -6.05 7.60
N GLN A 112 12.22 -5.62 7.22
CA GLN A 112 12.37 -4.54 6.25
C GLN A 112 11.91 -4.94 4.84
N ILE A 113 12.09 -6.21 4.42
CA ILE A 113 11.50 -6.72 3.16
C ILE A 113 9.97 -6.63 3.18
N GLN A 114 9.35 -7.07 4.28
CA GLN A 114 7.91 -7.03 4.46
C GLN A 114 7.40 -5.59 4.39
N HIS A 115 7.97 -4.69 5.18
CA HIS A 115 7.57 -3.29 5.26
C HIS A 115 7.83 -2.50 3.97
N LEU A 116 8.96 -2.75 3.31
CA LEU A 116 9.27 -2.18 1.99
C LEU A 116 8.21 -2.62 0.96
N THR A 117 7.82 -3.89 0.97
CA THR A 117 6.80 -4.41 0.04
C THR A 117 5.42 -3.81 0.33
N LEU A 118 5.02 -3.76 1.60
CA LEU A 118 3.75 -3.18 2.05
C LEU A 118 3.64 -1.69 1.70
N ARG A 119 4.72 -0.92 1.87
CA ARG A 119 4.70 0.53 1.67
C ARG A 119 5.02 0.96 0.23
N MET A 120 5.89 0.23 -0.48
CA MET A 120 6.40 0.64 -1.79
C MET A 120 5.85 -0.23 -2.92
N PHE A 121 6.29 -1.48 -3.03
CA PHE A 121 6.02 -2.31 -4.20
C PHE A 121 4.54 -2.66 -4.37
N GLY A 122 3.87 -3.10 -3.30
CA GLY A 122 2.48 -3.51 -3.34
C GLY A 122 1.55 -2.39 -3.81
N PRO A 123 1.50 -1.25 -3.10
CA PRO A 123 0.65 -0.13 -3.49
C PRO A 123 0.96 0.40 -4.90
N PHE A 124 2.24 0.51 -5.26
CA PHE A 124 2.64 0.99 -6.59
C PHE A 124 2.09 0.10 -7.71
N LEU A 125 2.33 -1.21 -7.63
CA LEU A 125 1.86 -2.16 -8.64
C LEU A 125 0.33 -2.21 -8.72
N ILE A 126 -0.35 -2.18 -7.57
CA ILE A 126 -1.81 -2.15 -7.52
C ILE A 126 -2.35 -0.90 -8.22
N LEU A 127 -1.76 0.28 -7.97
CA LEU A 127 -2.20 1.54 -8.57
C LEU A 127 -1.89 1.65 -10.07
N LEU A 128 -0.76 1.10 -10.52
CA LEU A 128 -0.45 0.95 -11.95
C LEU A 128 -1.49 0.11 -12.69
N GLY A 129 -2.15 -0.80 -11.98
CA GLY A 129 -3.23 -1.64 -12.50
C GLY A 129 -4.56 -0.95 -12.78
N ALA A 130 -4.61 0.39 -12.66
CA ALA A 130 -5.80 1.22 -12.84
C ALA A 130 -7.03 0.68 -12.06
N PRO A 131 -6.89 0.44 -10.74
CA PRO A 131 -7.86 -0.34 -9.96
C PRO A 131 -9.20 0.35 -9.76
N LEU A 132 -9.22 1.68 -9.81
CA LEU A 132 -10.39 2.49 -9.43
C LEU A 132 -11.64 2.14 -10.23
N THR A 133 -11.56 2.13 -11.57
CA THR A 133 -12.74 1.92 -12.42
C THR A 133 -13.27 0.47 -12.33
N PRO A 134 -12.42 -0.57 -12.44
CA PRO A 134 -12.85 -1.94 -12.22
C PRO A 134 -13.45 -2.15 -10.83
N MET A 135 -12.76 -1.73 -9.75
CA MET A 135 -13.25 -1.96 -8.39
C MET A 135 -14.61 -1.31 -8.14
N LEU A 136 -14.81 -0.06 -8.58
CA LEU A 136 -16.11 0.63 -8.44
C LEU A 136 -17.24 -0.09 -9.21
N ARG A 137 -16.95 -0.69 -10.37
CA ARG A 137 -17.91 -1.48 -11.15
C ARG A 137 -18.17 -2.87 -10.57
N GLY A 138 -17.18 -3.41 -9.86
CA GLY A 138 -17.25 -4.69 -9.16
C GLY A 138 -18.19 -4.64 -7.96
N LEU A 139 -18.28 -3.49 -7.30
CA LEU A 139 -19.12 -3.31 -6.11
C LEU A 139 -20.59 -3.70 -6.37
N PRO A 140 -21.27 -4.28 -5.36
CA PRO A 140 -22.70 -4.53 -5.45
C PRO A 140 -23.47 -3.20 -5.48
N ARG A 141 -24.64 -3.21 -6.14
CA ARG A 141 -25.44 -1.98 -6.36
C ARG A 141 -25.78 -1.25 -5.07
N TRP A 142 -26.07 -1.98 -3.98
CA TRP A 142 -26.37 -1.38 -2.68
C TRP A 142 -25.16 -0.62 -2.10
N ALA A 143 -23.94 -1.13 -2.24
CA ALA A 143 -22.73 -0.47 -1.76
C ALA A 143 -22.38 0.74 -2.63
N LEU A 144 -22.49 0.60 -3.94
CA LEU A 144 -22.22 1.68 -4.89
C LEU A 144 -23.20 2.85 -4.73
N LEU A 145 -24.51 2.57 -4.67
CA LEU A 145 -25.55 3.60 -4.60
C LEU A 145 -25.83 4.09 -3.18
N GLY A 146 -25.71 3.24 -2.17
CA GLY A 146 -26.01 3.58 -0.77
C GLY A 146 -24.82 4.18 -0.03
N VAL A 147 -23.61 3.63 -0.22
CA VAL A 147 -22.41 4.04 0.52
C VAL A 147 -21.55 4.98 -0.31
N VAL A 148 -21.02 4.52 -1.45
CA VAL A 148 -20.06 5.29 -2.25
C VAL A 148 -20.66 6.60 -2.75
N ARG A 149 -21.87 6.56 -3.33
CA ARG A 149 -22.55 7.77 -3.83
C ARG A 149 -22.83 8.79 -2.72
N THR A 150 -23.19 8.32 -1.52
CA THR A 150 -23.47 9.19 -0.37
C THR A 150 -22.21 9.86 0.15
N ILE A 151 -21.10 9.11 0.25
CA ILE A 151 -19.80 9.63 0.63
C ILE A 151 -19.33 10.66 -0.40
N VAL A 152 -19.33 10.33 -1.69
CA VAL A 152 -18.85 11.24 -2.75
C VAL A 152 -19.67 12.53 -2.85
N ARG A 153 -20.98 12.49 -2.53
CA ARG A 153 -21.85 13.67 -2.53
C ARG A 153 -21.71 14.54 -1.28
N ASN A 154 -21.15 14.03 -0.19
CA ASN A 154 -21.03 14.77 1.06
C ASN A 154 -19.88 15.80 0.97
N PRO A 155 -20.14 17.12 1.18
CA PRO A 155 -19.11 18.15 1.12
C PRO A 155 -17.96 17.90 2.08
N ARG A 156 -18.25 17.38 3.29
CA ARG A 156 -17.24 17.06 4.31
C ARG A 156 -16.34 15.91 3.87
N ALA A 157 -16.91 14.89 3.22
CA ALA A 157 -16.13 13.79 2.68
C ALA A 157 -15.25 14.24 1.51
N ARG A 158 -15.73 15.19 0.68
CA ARG A 158 -14.91 15.81 -0.37
C ARG A 158 -13.77 16.66 0.21
N GLN A 159 -14.02 17.40 1.28
CA GLN A 159 -12.97 18.12 2.01
C GLN A 159 -11.95 17.16 2.62
N GLY A 160 -12.41 16.10 3.28
CA GLY A 160 -11.54 15.04 3.81
C GLY A 160 -10.69 14.40 2.72
N TYR A 161 -11.29 14.06 1.57
CA TYR A 161 -10.56 13.56 0.40
C TYR A 161 -9.48 14.55 -0.06
N ASN A 162 -9.81 15.84 -0.20
CA ASN A 162 -8.84 16.84 -0.61
C ASN A 162 -7.70 17.03 0.41
N LEU A 163 -7.97 16.80 1.70
CA LEU A 163 -6.97 16.84 2.78
C LEU A 163 -6.03 15.63 2.70
N ILE A 164 -6.57 14.41 2.57
CA ILE A 164 -5.75 13.18 2.49
C ILE A 164 -4.99 13.06 1.16
N THR A 165 -5.45 13.74 0.11
CA THR A 165 -4.73 13.89 -1.15
C THR A 165 -3.99 15.22 -1.26
N ASN A 166 -3.88 15.98 -0.16
CA ASN A 166 -3.03 17.16 -0.14
C ASN A 166 -1.58 16.70 -0.16
N PRO A 167 -0.77 17.10 -1.15
CA PRO A 167 0.53 16.50 -1.29
C PRO A 167 1.51 16.72 -0.14
N VAL A 168 1.44 17.86 0.54
CA VAL A 168 2.27 18.14 1.71
C VAL A 168 1.88 17.21 2.85
N LEU A 169 0.58 17.08 3.13
CA LEU A 169 0.08 16.22 4.20
C LEU A 169 0.32 14.74 3.91
N THR A 170 0.14 14.29 2.68
CA THR A 170 0.43 12.91 2.28
C THR A 170 1.92 12.59 2.43
N THR A 171 2.81 13.51 2.01
CA THR A 171 4.26 13.32 2.16
C THR A 171 4.67 13.33 3.63
N ALA A 172 4.12 14.26 4.42
CA ALA A 172 4.35 14.32 5.86
C ALA A 172 3.84 13.07 6.58
N PHE A 173 2.68 12.54 6.19
CA PHE A 173 2.15 11.29 6.73
C PHE A 173 3.02 10.09 6.34
N PHE A 174 3.47 10.01 5.09
CA PHE A 174 4.37 8.96 4.62
C PHE A 174 5.69 8.93 5.38
N LEU A 175 6.36 10.07 5.49
CA LEU A 175 7.61 10.20 6.26
C LEU A 175 7.36 10.01 7.75
N GLY A 176 6.28 10.56 8.30
CA GLY A 176 5.92 10.42 9.70
C GLY A 176 5.73 8.96 10.11
N VAL A 177 5.01 8.18 9.30
CA VAL A 177 4.82 6.74 9.53
C VAL A 177 6.14 5.98 9.40
N LEU A 178 6.96 6.29 8.37
CA LEU A 178 8.30 5.69 8.21
C LEU A 178 9.15 5.93 9.48
N PHE A 179 9.27 7.17 9.93
CA PHE A 179 10.10 7.51 11.08
C PHE A 179 9.55 6.93 12.38
N LEU A 180 8.23 7.01 12.60
CA LEU A 180 7.58 6.49 13.81
C LEU A 180 7.98 5.04 14.07
N TRP A 181 7.87 4.19 13.05
CA TRP A 181 8.13 2.76 13.18
C TRP A 181 9.62 2.37 13.08
N GLN A 182 10.47 3.33 12.72
CA GLN A 182 11.92 3.18 12.78
C GLN A 182 12.50 3.64 14.12
N LEU A 183 11.72 4.35 14.94
CA LEU A 183 12.12 4.64 16.31
C LEU A 183 12.19 3.33 17.14
N PRO A 184 13.24 3.12 17.94
CA PRO A 184 13.43 1.85 18.66
C PRO A 184 12.25 1.50 19.59
N GLY A 185 11.68 2.51 20.27
CA GLY A 185 10.56 2.32 21.19
C GLY A 185 9.32 1.73 20.50
N PRO A 186 8.70 2.44 19.55
CA PRO A 186 7.56 1.93 18.78
C PRO A 186 7.86 0.62 18.05
N HIS A 187 9.07 0.46 17.49
CA HIS A 187 9.47 -0.76 16.79
C HIS A 187 9.47 -1.98 17.72
N ASN A 188 10.21 -1.90 18.84
CA ASN A 188 10.29 -2.98 19.81
C ASN A 188 8.92 -3.26 20.46
N ALA A 189 8.10 -2.22 20.67
CA ALA A 189 6.75 -2.38 21.21
C ALA A 189 5.83 -3.15 20.26
N ALA A 190 5.95 -2.91 18.95
CA ALA A 190 5.16 -3.62 17.97
C ALA A 190 5.59 -5.09 17.82
N LEU A 191 6.89 -5.40 17.92
CA LEU A 191 7.35 -6.80 17.92
C LEU A 191 6.84 -7.62 19.11
N ARG A 192 6.55 -6.95 20.24
CA ARG A 192 6.03 -7.60 21.46
C ARG A 192 4.49 -7.57 21.56
N ASN A 193 3.80 -6.90 20.64
CA ASN A 193 2.36 -6.71 20.72
C ASN A 193 1.71 -6.78 19.33
N SER A 194 0.93 -7.84 19.09
CA SER A 194 0.29 -8.13 17.80
C SER A 194 -0.59 -6.99 17.29
N ALA A 195 -1.35 -6.32 18.17
CA ALA A 195 -2.22 -5.22 17.77
C ALA A 195 -1.42 -3.99 17.30
N LEU A 196 -0.28 -3.72 17.95
CA LEU A 196 0.64 -2.67 17.50
C LEU A 196 1.36 -3.08 16.20
N HIS A 197 1.70 -4.35 16.02
CA HIS A 197 2.27 -4.87 14.77
C HIS A 197 1.29 -4.74 13.61
N GLU A 198 0.02 -5.12 13.79
CA GLU A 198 -1.02 -4.93 12.77
C GLU A 198 -1.25 -3.44 12.47
N LEU A 199 -1.25 -2.58 13.49
CA LEU A 199 -1.34 -1.14 13.30
C LEU A 199 -0.16 -0.61 12.48
N MET A 200 1.04 -1.16 12.69
CA MET A 200 2.21 -0.85 11.87
C MET A 200 1.98 -1.25 10.41
N HIS A 201 1.54 -2.48 10.14
CA HIS A 201 1.24 -2.94 8.78
C HIS A 201 0.18 -2.06 8.10
N ILE A 202 -0.92 -1.76 8.79
CA ILE A 202 -2.02 -0.94 8.26
C ILE A 202 -1.53 0.47 7.92
N THR A 203 -0.81 1.12 8.84
CA THR A 203 -0.32 2.49 8.62
C THR A 203 0.74 2.55 7.52
N MET A 204 1.62 1.55 7.42
CA MET A 204 2.62 1.43 6.35
C MET A 204 1.97 1.22 4.98
N LEU A 205 1.01 0.30 4.89
CA LEU A 205 0.25 0.06 3.65
C LEU A 205 -0.55 1.29 3.22
N LEU A 206 -1.26 1.92 4.16
CA LEU A 206 -2.07 3.11 3.89
C LEU A 206 -1.22 4.29 3.43
N SER A 207 -0.10 4.55 4.11
CA SER A 207 0.81 5.63 3.74
C SER A 207 1.40 5.40 2.34
N GLY A 208 1.78 4.17 2.02
CA GLY A 208 2.21 3.76 0.68
C GLY A 208 1.17 4.02 -0.40
N PHE A 209 -0.08 3.61 -0.17
CA PHE A 209 -1.18 3.89 -1.10
C PHE A 209 -1.39 5.38 -1.31
N LEU A 210 -1.40 6.19 -0.24
CA LEU A 210 -1.59 7.64 -0.36
C LEU A 210 -0.43 8.29 -1.15
N PHE A 211 0.81 7.90 -0.86
CA PHE A 211 1.99 8.41 -1.57
C PHE A 211 1.93 8.08 -3.07
N TRP A 212 1.77 6.81 -3.42
CA TRP A 212 1.71 6.38 -4.81
C TRP A 212 0.45 6.87 -5.53
N TRP A 213 -0.63 7.14 -4.80
CA TRP A 213 -1.84 7.74 -5.38
C TRP A 213 -1.53 9.11 -6.00
N LEU A 214 -0.71 9.93 -5.35
CA LEU A 214 -0.31 11.25 -5.88
C LEU A 214 0.66 11.15 -7.06
N VAL A 215 1.54 10.15 -7.02
CA VAL A 215 2.59 9.97 -8.05
C VAL A 215 2.03 9.32 -9.31
N VAL A 216 1.23 8.26 -9.18
CA VAL A 216 0.63 7.53 -10.30
C VAL A 216 -0.58 8.30 -10.85
N ASP A 217 -1.43 8.81 -9.97
CA ASP A 217 -2.70 9.48 -10.28
C ASP A 217 -3.61 8.65 -11.21
N PRO A 218 -4.17 7.53 -10.70
CA PRO A 218 -4.92 6.59 -11.53
C PRO A 218 -6.19 7.22 -12.11
N LYS A 219 -6.34 7.14 -13.44
CA LYS A 219 -7.51 7.60 -14.21
C LYS A 219 -8.83 6.98 -13.67
N PRO A 220 -9.97 7.72 -13.68
CA PRO A 220 -10.37 8.68 -14.73
C PRO A 220 -10.32 10.17 -14.34
N HIS A 221 -9.75 10.54 -13.19
CA HIS A 221 -9.57 11.97 -12.88
C HIS A 221 -8.51 12.59 -13.82
N ARG A 222 -8.72 13.86 -14.23
CA ARG A 222 -7.62 14.66 -14.79
C ARG A 222 -6.54 14.77 -13.73
N SER A 223 -5.29 14.64 -14.15
CA SER A 223 -4.14 14.71 -13.24
C SER A 223 -4.24 15.98 -12.40
N ARG A 224 -4.29 15.83 -11.06
CA ARG A 224 -4.39 16.99 -10.16
C ARG A 224 -3.01 17.58 -9.85
N VAL A 225 -1.96 16.79 -10.05
CA VAL A 225 -0.59 17.10 -9.65
C VAL A 225 0.27 17.26 -10.90
N HIS A 226 0.82 18.45 -11.08
CA HIS A 226 1.76 18.75 -12.16
C HIS A 226 2.98 17.81 -12.11
N TYR A 227 3.51 17.42 -13.26
CA TYR A 227 4.63 16.46 -13.34
C TYR A 227 5.85 16.89 -12.49
N GLY A 228 6.24 18.17 -12.57
CA GLY A 228 7.35 18.70 -11.74
C GLY A 228 7.13 18.54 -10.24
N LEU A 229 5.88 18.62 -9.78
CA LEU A 229 5.55 18.44 -8.36
C LEU A 229 5.65 16.96 -7.94
N ARG A 230 5.30 16.02 -8.83
CA ARG A 230 5.51 14.58 -8.62
C ARG A 230 7.00 14.24 -8.51
N ILE A 231 7.84 14.81 -9.38
CA ILE A 231 9.30 14.65 -9.35
C ILE A 231 9.85 15.21 -8.05
N LEU A 232 9.40 16.40 -7.63
CA LEU A 232 9.81 17.00 -6.36
C LEU A 232 9.49 16.09 -5.18
N TYR A 233 8.31 15.47 -5.12
CA TYR A 233 7.98 14.53 -4.03
C TYR A 233 8.86 13.30 -4.02
N LEU A 234 9.10 12.70 -5.18
CA LEU A 234 9.98 11.54 -5.32
C LEU A 234 11.41 11.89 -4.88
N GLY A 235 11.90 13.08 -5.21
CA GLY A 235 13.20 13.57 -4.74
C GLY A 235 13.24 13.87 -3.23
N LEU A 236 12.18 14.50 -2.70
CA LEU A 236 12.12 14.93 -1.30
C LEU A 236 12.10 13.75 -0.32
N ILE A 237 11.52 12.60 -0.70
CA ILE A 237 11.50 11.42 0.17
C ILE A 237 12.84 10.68 0.23
N ILE A 238 13.70 10.82 -0.79
CA ILE A 238 15.00 10.13 -0.86
C ILE A 238 15.88 10.61 0.29
N ILE A 239 16.05 11.92 0.47
CA ILE A 239 16.95 12.50 1.47
C ILE A 239 16.69 11.94 2.89
N PRO A 240 15.48 12.06 3.47
CA PRO A 240 15.23 11.56 4.82
C PRO A 240 15.30 10.04 4.91
N ASN A 241 14.94 9.31 3.85
CA ASN A 241 15.02 7.84 3.80
C ASN A 241 16.48 7.37 3.77
N THR A 242 17.32 7.97 2.92
CA THR A 242 18.77 7.74 2.86
C THR A 242 19.43 8.05 4.21
N VAL A 243 19.13 9.20 4.82
CA VAL A 243 19.71 9.59 6.12
C VAL A 243 19.34 8.59 7.21
N LEU A 244 18.07 8.21 7.29
CA LEU A 244 17.57 7.23 8.25
C LEU A 244 18.22 5.86 8.04
N GLY A 245 18.25 5.38 6.80
CA GLY A 245 18.86 4.10 6.45
C GLY A 245 20.36 4.06 6.70
N ALA A 246 21.09 5.10 6.29
CA ALA A 246 22.53 5.22 6.54
C ALA A 246 22.85 5.25 8.04
N ALA A 247 22.09 6.02 8.83
CA ALA A 247 22.30 6.12 10.28
C ALA A 247 22.19 4.76 10.99
N ILE A 248 21.33 3.86 10.50
CA ILE A 248 21.13 2.53 11.07
C ILE A 248 22.14 1.53 10.50
N THR A 249 22.42 1.62 9.19
CA THR A 249 23.38 0.75 8.48
C THR A 249 24.79 0.91 9.04
N PHE A 250 25.20 2.15 9.36
CA PHE A 250 26.53 2.44 9.89
C PHE A 250 26.54 2.59 11.42
N SER A 251 25.52 2.09 12.11
CA SER A 251 25.51 2.10 13.57
C SER A 251 26.41 0.99 14.13
N ASP A 252 27.26 1.34 15.10
CA ASP A 252 28.06 0.38 15.86
C ASP A 252 27.29 -0.28 17.01
N LYS A 253 26.01 0.09 17.20
CA LYS A 253 25.16 -0.40 18.29
C LYS A 253 23.95 -1.13 17.75
N LEU A 254 23.53 -2.16 18.49
CA LEU A 254 22.25 -2.81 18.24
C LEU A 254 21.14 -1.86 18.71
N ILE A 255 20.38 -1.33 17.75
CA ILE A 255 19.30 -0.36 17.94
C ILE A 255 18.00 -1.09 18.30
N TYR A 256 17.73 -2.23 17.66
CA TYR A 256 16.50 -3.00 17.85
C TYR A 256 16.74 -4.21 18.74
N GLN A 257 16.57 -4.01 20.04
CA GLN A 257 16.87 -5.02 21.05
C GLN A 257 15.86 -6.16 21.12
N ALA A 258 14.62 -5.97 20.63
CA ALA A 258 13.60 -7.02 20.66
C ALA A 258 14.03 -8.29 19.90
N TYR A 259 14.85 -8.17 18.85
CA TYR A 259 15.39 -9.34 18.14
C TYR A 259 16.39 -10.17 18.97
N ALA A 260 16.99 -9.58 20.02
CA ALA A 260 17.83 -10.32 20.96
C ALA A 260 17.02 -11.15 21.97
N GLU A 261 15.70 -10.95 22.04
CA GLU A 261 14.79 -11.62 22.98
C GLU A 261 14.16 -12.88 22.38
N VAL A 262 14.37 -13.12 21.09
CA VAL A 262 13.80 -14.23 20.33
C VAL A 262 14.90 -15.12 19.75
N GLU A 263 14.60 -16.40 19.57
CA GLU A 263 15.52 -17.36 18.97
C GLU A 263 15.83 -16.99 17.51
N GLN A 264 17.08 -17.10 17.11
CA GLN A 264 17.51 -16.73 15.76
C GLN A 264 17.47 -17.94 14.82
N PRO A 265 16.66 -17.92 13.74
CA PRO A 265 16.46 -19.09 12.88
C PRO A 265 17.67 -19.40 11.99
N PHE A 266 18.60 -18.45 11.84
CA PHE A 266 19.82 -18.60 11.04
C PHE A 266 21.04 -18.13 11.83
N ASN A 267 22.23 -18.63 11.46
CA ASN A 267 23.50 -18.24 12.08
C ASN A 267 24.02 -16.89 11.54
N ILE A 268 23.23 -15.83 11.70
CA ILE A 268 23.57 -14.45 11.33
C ILE A 268 23.62 -13.64 12.63
N SER A 269 24.64 -12.79 12.79
CA SER A 269 24.69 -11.93 13.99
C SER A 269 23.61 -10.86 13.92
N LEU A 270 23.03 -10.49 15.07
CA LEU A 270 22.00 -9.44 15.15
C LEU A 270 22.46 -8.11 14.55
N MET A 271 23.76 -7.80 14.68
CA MET A 271 24.35 -6.61 14.07
C MET A 271 24.33 -6.71 12.54
N ALA A 272 24.78 -7.83 11.97
CA ALA A 272 24.80 -8.01 10.52
C ALA A 272 23.38 -7.98 9.93
N ASP A 273 22.41 -8.58 10.62
CA ASP A 273 21.00 -8.53 10.22
C ASP A 273 20.42 -7.12 10.29
N GLN A 274 20.74 -6.34 11.34
CA GLN A 274 20.36 -4.92 11.43
C GLN A 274 20.92 -4.11 10.25
N GLN A 275 22.19 -4.27 9.92
CA GLN A 275 22.85 -3.56 8.83
C GLN A 275 22.25 -3.94 7.47
N LEU A 276 21.95 -5.21 7.26
CA LEU A 276 21.28 -5.70 6.05
C LEU A 276 19.86 -5.15 5.93
N GLY A 277 19.05 -5.25 6.99
CA GLY A 277 17.70 -4.69 7.00
C GLY A 277 17.71 -3.19 6.80
N ALA A 278 18.70 -2.49 7.37
CA ALA A 278 18.88 -1.07 7.12
C ALA A 278 19.17 -0.82 5.64
N ALA A 279 20.11 -1.53 5.01
CA ALA A 279 20.35 -1.41 3.57
C ALA A 279 19.08 -1.66 2.72
N ILE A 280 18.26 -2.64 3.11
CA ILE A 280 16.97 -2.94 2.47
C ILE A 280 15.94 -1.81 2.68
N LEU A 281 15.94 -1.12 3.82
CA LEU A 281 15.05 0.01 4.09
C LEU A 281 15.22 1.12 3.05
N TRP A 282 16.46 1.54 2.77
CA TRP A 282 16.71 2.76 2.00
C TRP A 282 17.06 2.51 0.53
N VAL A 283 17.97 1.58 0.22
CA VAL A 283 18.51 1.44 -1.13
C VAL A 283 17.43 1.12 -2.18
N PRO A 284 16.57 0.10 -1.99
CA PRO A 284 15.52 -0.20 -2.98
C PRO A 284 14.45 0.88 -3.04
N GLY A 285 14.11 1.51 -1.90
CA GLY A 285 13.13 2.58 -1.84
C GLY A 285 13.57 3.83 -2.61
N ASP A 286 14.85 4.20 -2.46
CA ASP A 286 15.45 5.34 -3.15
C ASP A 286 15.62 5.03 -4.65
N MET A 287 16.10 3.82 -4.99
CA MET A 287 16.17 3.35 -6.37
C MET A 287 14.82 3.43 -7.07
N MET A 288 13.75 2.95 -6.42
CA MET A 288 12.40 3.00 -6.99
C MET A 288 11.93 4.44 -7.20
N SER A 289 12.21 5.33 -6.25
CA SER A 289 11.84 6.74 -6.34
C SER A 289 12.55 7.45 -7.49
N LEU A 290 13.85 7.17 -7.68
CA LEU A 290 14.65 7.68 -8.81
C LEU A 290 14.14 7.16 -10.16
N LEU A 291 13.86 5.85 -10.26
CA LEU A 291 13.34 5.26 -11.50
C LEU A 291 12.00 5.86 -11.90
N VAL A 292 11.08 6.00 -10.95
CA VAL A 292 9.77 6.61 -11.23
C VAL A 292 9.92 8.10 -11.54
N ALA A 293 10.81 8.83 -10.87
CA ALA A 293 11.07 10.22 -11.19
C ALA A 293 11.57 10.40 -12.63
N GLY A 294 12.46 9.51 -13.09
CA GLY A 294 12.92 9.47 -14.49
C GLY A 294 11.78 9.21 -15.48
N ILE A 295 10.90 8.23 -15.18
CA ILE A 295 9.73 7.96 -16.01
C ILE A 295 8.79 9.17 -16.06
N VAL A 296 8.50 9.79 -14.92
CA VAL A 296 7.63 10.97 -14.82
C VAL A 296 8.23 12.16 -15.58
N MET A 297 9.55 12.31 -15.55
CA MET A 297 10.26 13.34 -16.32
C MET A 297 10.14 13.11 -17.84
N ILE A 298 10.26 11.86 -18.30
CA ILE A 298 10.03 11.51 -19.72
C ILE A 298 8.57 11.81 -20.11
N LEU A 299 7.60 11.44 -19.26
CA LEU A 299 6.19 11.73 -19.51
C LEU A 299 5.90 13.23 -19.55
N TRP A 300 6.57 14.02 -18.70
CA TRP A 300 6.47 15.47 -18.70
C TRP A 300 6.96 16.05 -20.02
N TYR A 301 8.18 15.69 -20.43
CA TYR A 301 8.78 16.12 -21.69
C TYR A 301 7.89 15.78 -22.90
N GLN A 302 7.37 14.55 -22.95
CA GLN A 302 6.45 14.14 -24.02
C GLN A 302 5.14 14.93 -24.03
N ASN A 303 4.66 15.37 -22.87
CA ASN A 303 3.45 16.18 -22.78
C ASN A 303 3.70 17.61 -23.30
N GLU A 304 4.83 18.22 -22.94
CA GLU A 304 5.21 19.55 -23.44
C GLU A 304 5.41 19.57 -24.96
N VAL A 305 6.06 18.54 -25.52
CA VAL A 305 6.23 18.40 -26.97
C VAL A 305 4.88 18.29 -27.69
N LYS A 306 3.89 17.61 -27.10
CA LYS A 306 2.55 17.46 -27.69
C LYS A 306 1.71 18.74 -27.64
N GLU A 307 1.90 19.54 -26.60
CA GLU A 307 1.17 20.82 -26.44
C GLU A 307 1.77 21.94 -27.32
N GLY A 308 2.99 21.75 -27.83
CA GLY A 308 3.69 22.70 -28.70
C GLY A 308 4.16 23.96 -27.94
N PRO A 309 5.08 24.77 -28.49
CA PRO A 309 5.42 26.05 -27.88
C PRO A 309 4.16 26.93 -27.83
N VAL A 310 3.85 27.48 -26.66
CA VAL A 310 2.82 28.51 -26.49
C VAL A 310 3.18 29.70 -27.39
N GLY A 311 2.62 29.78 -28.60
CA GLY A 311 2.81 30.95 -29.45
C GLY A 311 2.77 30.85 -30.96
N TYR A 312 2.46 29.71 -31.60
CA TYR A 312 2.18 29.73 -33.04
C TYR A 312 0.78 29.21 -33.36
N PRO A 313 -0.12 30.03 -33.93
CA PRO A 313 -1.33 29.52 -34.54
C PRO A 313 -0.93 28.47 -35.57
N SER A 314 -1.54 27.29 -35.49
CA SER A 314 -1.50 26.32 -36.57
C SER A 314 -1.84 27.04 -37.86
N ARG A 315 -0.90 27.10 -38.83
CA ARG A 315 -1.18 27.52 -40.21
C ARG A 315 -2.33 26.64 -40.72
N GLN A 316 -3.56 27.14 -40.63
CA GLN A 316 -4.66 26.64 -41.42
C GLN A 316 -4.44 27.18 -42.83
N GLY A 317 -4.67 26.31 -43.81
CA GLY A 317 -4.15 26.42 -45.17
C GLY A 317 -4.44 27.75 -45.86
N GLU A 318 -3.37 28.34 -46.39
CA GLU A 318 -3.41 29.06 -47.65
C GLU A 318 -2.89 28.09 -48.70
N ASP A 319 -3.82 27.42 -49.39
CA ASP A 319 -3.60 26.94 -50.75
C ASP A 319 -4.80 27.43 -51.55
N THR A 320 -4.58 28.52 -52.29
CA THR A 320 -5.39 28.99 -53.41
C THR A 320 -5.02 28.25 -54.67
#